data_AF-A0A131Y0W4-F1
#
_entry.id   AF-A0A131Y0W4-F1
#
_cell.length_a   1.000
_cell.length_b   1.000
_cell.length_c   1.000
_cell.angle_alpha   90.00
_cell.angle_beta   90.00
_cell.angle_gamma   90.00
#
_symmetry.space_group_name_H-M   'P 1'
#
loop_
_entity.id
_entity.type
_entity.pdbx_description
1 polymer ?
#
loop_
_entity_poly.entity_id
_entity_poly.type
_entity_poly.pdbx_seq_one_letter_code
_entity_poly.pdbx_strand_id
1 'polypeptide(L)'
;AMQLRKRRMIERSLADGSTAGLKIAAVNERGLLCDDYRRLVWPKIGGVSVYETSPRPSMEEITQHAYYSQVVLDVKRSLKRFPPSIAENQRIALQDKLVFMIMRVLMKNPELHYYQGYHDICVTILLVLGEEVGFLLVDKLSCSNLRRFMDKTMARTADLLEHIYPLLAHENPELCKFLERAQVGIMFCLSWVITWFGHVLSDYDTVVRLFDLFLSSHSWMPVYLSAAIVLHAEKEILALECDLAPVHCYLSRLVEGDLPFEELILRARLLLEQYPPTHLQAEQALRKKQLNLSHPPPRRPPQHGHMWRFARYVGALVAGTAARKGALALAVLFFAVWFQTYRKNPSLAWF
;
A
#
# COMPACT_ATOMS: atom_id res chain seq x y z
N ALA A 1 -20.59 24.44 15.93
CA ALA A 1 -19.94 24.21 17.25
C ALA A 1 -18.72 23.27 17.15
N MET A 2 -18.86 22.07 16.59
CA MET A 2 -17.80 21.05 16.55
C MET A 2 -16.53 21.49 15.78
N GLN A 3 -16.68 22.07 14.58
CA GLN A 3 -15.51 22.57 13.82
C GLN A 3 -14.74 23.67 14.55
N LEU A 4 -15.45 24.58 15.25
CA LEU A 4 -14.82 25.64 16.04
C LEU A 4 -14.01 25.06 17.21
N ARG A 5 -14.52 24.02 17.87
CA ARG A 5 -13.80 23.31 18.93
C ARG A 5 -12.54 22.64 18.39
N LYS A 6 -12.65 21.96 17.23
CA LYS A 6 -11.51 21.33 16.57
C LYS A 6 -10.45 22.34 16.14
N ARG A 7 -10.85 23.46 15.54
CA ARG A 7 -9.97 24.59 15.20
C ARG A 7 -9.15 25.04 16.41
N ARG A 8 -9.84 25.35 17.53
CA ARG A 8 -9.18 25.78 18.77
C ARG A 8 -8.20 24.74 19.32
N MET A 9 -8.52 23.45 19.20
CA MET A 9 -7.64 22.37 19.63
C MET A 9 -6.36 22.30 18.77
N ILE A 10 -6.47 22.45 17.44
CA ILE A 10 -5.33 22.49 16.53
C ILE A 10 -4.46 23.70 16.83
N GLU A 11 -5.05 24.90 16.91
CA GLU A 11 -4.33 26.16 17.15
C GLU A 11 -3.58 26.16 18.49
N ARG A 12 -4.21 25.65 19.56
CA ARG A 12 -3.53 25.46 20.86
C ARG A 12 -2.37 24.49 20.76
N SER A 13 -2.58 23.32 20.14
CA SER A 13 -1.53 22.32 19.99
C SER A 13 -0.36 22.82 19.12
N LEU A 14 -0.65 23.66 18.13
CA LEU A 14 0.37 24.35 17.32
C LEU A 14 1.18 25.35 18.16
N ALA A 15 0.50 26.16 18.99
CA ALA A 15 1.14 27.14 19.88
C ALA A 15 2.02 26.46 20.94
N ASP A 16 1.54 25.36 21.52
CA ASP A 16 2.24 24.62 22.57
C ASP A 16 3.34 23.69 22.02
N GLY A 17 3.43 23.55 20.68
CA GLY A 17 4.35 22.61 20.03
C GLY A 17 4.04 21.13 20.26
N SER A 18 2.86 20.80 20.82
CA SER A 18 2.47 19.44 21.18
C SER A 18 2.07 18.62 19.94
N THR A 19 2.92 17.68 19.55
CA THR A 19 2.61 16.75 18.45
C THR A 19 1.50 15.76 18.81
N ALA A 20 1.33 15.42 20.09
CA ALA A 20 0.28 14.51 20.55
C ALA A 20 -1.13 15.10 20.31
N GLY A 21 -1.35 16.36 20.66
CA GLY A 21 -2.62 17.05 20.43
C GLY A 21 -2.97 17.16 18.94
N LEU A 22 -1.95 17.40 18.10
CA LEU A 22 -2.11 17.43 16.64
C LEU A 22 -2.48 16.07 16.05
N LYS A 23 -1.83 14.99 16.50
CA LYS A 23 -2.18 13.62 16.07
C LYS A 23 -3.61 13.27 16.49
N ILE A 24 -4.02 13.59 17.71
CA ILE A 24 -5.40 13.39 18.17
C ILE A 24 -6.39 14.16 17.28
N ALA A 25 -6.09 15.41 16.93
CA ALA A 25 -6.93 16.21 16.06
C ALA A 25 -7.13 15.60 14.67
N ALA A 26 -6.05 15.07 14.09
CA ALA A 26 -6.01 14.46 12.77
C ALA A 26 -6.71 13.09 12.72
N VAL A 27 -6.65 12.32 13.80
CA VAL A 27 -7.30 11.01 13.88
C VAL A 27 -8.83 11.13 14.12
N ASN A 28 -9.25 12.13 14.89
CA ASN A 28 -10.66 12.36 15.21
C ASN A 28 -11.51 12.72 13.98
N GLU A 29 -12.81 12.44 14.08
CA GLU A 29 -13.85 12.60 13.04
C GLU A 29 -13.63 13.82 12.13
N ARG A 30 -13.58 13.61 10.81
CA ARG A 30 -13.30 14.62 9.77
C ARG A 30 -11.88 15.19 9.70
N GLY A 31 -10.91 14.63 10.43
CA GLY A 31 -9.48 14.91 10.24
C GLY A 31 -9.07 16.37 10.45
N LEU A 32 -8.08 16.83 9.70
CA LEU A 32 -7.60 18.22 9.73
C LEU A 32 -8.44 19.04 8.74
N LEU A 33 -9.11 20.08 9.25
CA LEU A 33 -10.24 20.78 8.62
C LEU A 33 -10.04 21.18 7.14
N CYS A 34 -8.81 21.57 6.75
CA CYS A 34 -8.45 21.97 5.39
C CYS A 34 -6.93 21.93 5.18
N ASP A 35 -6.50 22.12 3.94
CA ASP A 35 -5.09 22.07 3.53
C ASP A 35 -4.22 23.14 4.21
N ASP A 36 -4.76 24.30 4.57
CA ASP A 36 -4.02 25.33 5.30
C ASP A 36 -3.57 24.82 6.68
N TYR A 37 -4.42 24.08 7.39
CA TYR A 37 -4.01 23.42 8.63
C TYR A 37 -3.07 22.25 8.36
N ARG A 38 -3.29 21.47 7.29
CA ARG A 38 -2.39 20.35 6.95
C ARG A 38 -0.97 20.83 6.65
N ARG A 39 -0.81 21.98 5.98
CA ARG A 39 0.49 22.63 5.75
C ARG A 39 1.26 22.94 7.03
N LEU A 40 0.55 23.25 8.12
CA LEU A 40 1.15 23.52 9.42
C LEU A 40 1.37 22.24 10.24
N VAL A 41 0.48 21.25 10.08
CA VAL A 41 0.40 20.08 10.96
C VAL A 41 1.17 18.88 10.43
N TRP A 42 1.02 18.52 9.14
CA TRP A 42 1.68 17.35 8.55
C TRP A 42 3.19 17.33 8.75
N PRO A 43 3.92 18.46 8.56
CA PRO A 43 5.37 18.48 8.84
C PRO A 43 5.68 18.15 10.31
N LYS A 44 4.91 18.70 11.25
CA LYS A 44 5.10 18.49 12.70
C LYS A 44 4.81 17.05 13.12
N ILE A 45 3.70 16.45 12.65
CA ILE A 45 3.35 15.06 13.00
C ILE A 45 4.26 14.04 12.30
N GLY A 46 4.74 14.37 11.10
CA GLY A 46 5.74 13.61 10.35
C GLY A 46 7.15 13.76 10.92
N GLY A 47 7.37 14.70 11.84
CA GLY A 47 8.64 14.90 12.52
C GLY A 47 9.72 15.47 11.61
N VAL A 48 9.36 16.38 10.70
CA VAL A 48 10.30 17.07 9.80
C VAL A 48 10.38 18.55 10.13
N SER A 49 11.59 19.10 10.08
CA SER A 49 11.81 20.54 10.26
C SER A 49 11.76 21.25 8.91
N VAL A 50 10.88 22.24 8.77
CA VAL A 50 10.76 23.05 7.53
C VAL A 50 12.00 23.90 7.23
N TYR A 51 12.96 23.95 8.15
CA TYR A 51 14.24 24.65 7.98
C TYR A 51 15.35 23.72 7.48
N GLU A 52 15.09 22.41 7.39
CA GLU A 52 16.06 21.47 6.85
C GLU A 52 16.32 21.75 5.36
N THR A 53 17.59 21.86 5.01
CA THR A 53 18.02 21.97 3.63
C THR A 53 18.61 20.64 3.18
N SER A 54 18.18 20.15 2.04
CA SER A 54 18.82 19.04 1.34
C SER A 54 19.41 19.54 0.02
N PRO A 55 20.57 19.02 -0.41
CA PRO A 55 21.07 19.29 -1.76
C PRO A 55 19.98 19.01 -2.81
N ARG A 56 19.94 19.87 -3.82
CA ARG A 56 19.11 19.68 -5.01
C ARG A 56 20.00 19.09 -6.10
N PRO A 57 19.75 17.86 -6.55
CA PRO A 57 20.50 17.29 -7.66
C PRO A 57 20.22 18.10 -8.94
N SER A 58 21.22 18.14 -9.82
CA SER A 58 21.08 18.71 -11.14
C SER A 58 20.18 17.84 -12.02
N MET A 59 19.59 18.45 -13.06
CA MET A 59 18.74 17.69 -13.98
C MET A 59 19.53 16.61 -14.72
N GLU A 60 20.82 16.83 -14.98
CA GLU A 60 21.69 15.83 -15.61
C GLU A 60 21.89 14.59 -14.73
N GLU A 61 22.11 14.77 -13.42
CA GLU A 61 22.22 13.64 -12.50
C GLU A 61 20.89 12.88 -12.37
N ILE A 62 19.76 13.60 -12.40
CA ILE A 62 18.43 12.99 -12.34
C ILE A 62 18.16 12.11 -13.58
N THR A 63 18.44 12.60 -14.79
CA THR A 63 18.13 11.87 -16.02
C THR A 63 18.98 10.60 -16.19
N GLN A 64 20.17 10.56 -15.58
CA GLN A 64 21.05 9.39 -15.60
C GLN A 64 20.63 8.29 -14.62
N HIS A 65 19.74 8.59 -13.67
CA HIS A 65 19.33 7.64 -12.64
C HIS A 65 18.44 6.52 -13.22
N ALA A 66 18.68 5.27 -12.80
CA ALA A 66 18.03 4.08 -13.35
C ALA A 66 16.48 4.11 -13.32
N TYR A 67 15.90 4.73 -12.29
CA TYR A 67 14.44 4.86 -12.15
C TYR A 67 13.80 6.05 -12.88
N TYR A 68 14.58 6.96 -13.46
CA TYR A 68 14.06 8.21 -14.04
C TYR A 68 12.95 7.98 -15.07
N SER A 69 13.21 7.13 -16.07
CA SER A 69 12.25 6.84 -17.15
C SER A 69 10.94 6.26 -16.62
N GLN A 70 11.02 5.37 -15.62
CA GLN A 70 9.83 4.77 -15.00
C GLN A 70 9.04 5.81 -14.20
N VAL A 71 9.71 6.66 -13.42
CA VAL A 71 9.07 7.73 -12.64
C VAL A 71 8.34 8.70 -13.57
N VAL A 72 8.97 9.13 -14.66
CA VAL A 72 8.34 10.02 -15.65
C VAL A 72 7.09 9.38 -16.27
N LEU A 73 7.17 8.09 -16.63
CA LEU A 73 6.04 7.37 -17.22
C LEU A 73 4.87 7.24 -16.24
N ASP A 74 5.16 6.96 -14.97
CA ASP A 74 4.16 6.86 -13.91
C ASP A 74 3.49 8.20 -13.61
N VAL A 75 4.28 9.27 -13.47
CA VAL A 75 3.76 10.62 -13.24
C VAL A 75 2.87 11.09 -14.39
N LYS A 76 3.23 10.77 -15.64
CA LYS A 76 2.38 11.06 -16.81
C LYS A 76 1.01 10.35 -16.74
N ARG A 77 0.94 9.14 -16.16
CA ARG A 77 -0.32 8.39 -15.99
C ARG A 77 -1.20 8.95 -14.86
N SER A 78 -0.64 9.75 -13.95
CA SER A 78 -1.35 10.31 -12.78
C SER A 78 -2.19 11.57 -13.07
N LEU A 79 -2.38 11.95 -14.34
CA LEU A 79 -3.10 13.18 -14.75
C LEU A 79 -4.49 13.34 -14.11
N LYS A 80 -5.21 12.23 -13.89
CA LYS A 80 -6.55 12.23 -13.27
C LYS A 80 -6.55 12.67 -11.80
N ARG A 81 -5.39 12.65 -11.13
CA ARG A 81 -5.23 13.02 -9.72
C ARG A 81 -5.12 14.52 -9.50
N PHE A 82 -4.84 15.29 -10.55
CA PHE A 82 -4.82 16.74 -10.46
C PHE A 82 -6.25 17.29 -10.54
N PRO A 83 -6.65 18.17 -9.61
CA PRO A 83 -7.95 18.81 -9.65
C PRO A 83 -8.26 19.38 -11.05
N PRO A 84 -9.48 19.15 -11.58
CA PRO A 84 -9.84 19.59 -12.93
C PRO A 84 -9.80 21.12 -13.10
N SER A 85 -9.84 21.86 -11.99
CA SER A 85 -9.72 23.33 -11.93
C SER A 85 -8.31 23.85 -12.24
N ILE A 86 -7.28 23.01 -12.21
CA ILE A 86 -5.90 23.43 -12.48
C ILE A 86 -5.70 23.49 -13.99
N ALA A 87 -5.15 24.61 -14.47
CA ALA A 87 -4.82 24.80 -15.88
C ALA A 87 -3.73 23.82 -16.34
N GLU A 88 -3.76 23.40 -17.60
CA GLU A 88 -2.87 22.35 -18.12
C GLU A 88 -1.38 22.67 -17.93
N ASN A 89 -0.98 23.93 -18.16
CA ASN A 89 0.39 24.41 -17.93
C ASN A 89 0.82 24.27 -16.45
N GLN A 90 -0.09 24.54 -15.52
CA GLN A 90 0.17 24.36 -14.09
C GLN A 90 0.26 22.87 -13.72
N ARG A 91 -0.51 21.99 -14.38
CA ARG A 91 -0.39 20.53 -14.17
C ARG A 91 0.95 20.00 -14.63
N ILE A 92 1.41 20.40 -15.82
CA ILE A 92 2.72 20.02 -16.34
C ILE A 92 3.81 20.47 -15.37
N ALA A 93 3.75 21.71 -14.89
CA ALA A 93 4.70 22.20 -13.88
C ALA A 93 4.65 21.38 -12.58
N LEU A 94 3.47 20.95 -12.11
CA LEU A 94 3.36 20.06 -10.95
C LEU A 94 3.89 18.66 -11.22
N GLN A 95 3.73 18.13 -12.42
CA GLN A 95 4.32 16.84 -12.82
C GLN A 95 5.84 16.91 -12.80
N ASP A 96 6.43 17.99 -13.32
CA ASP A 96 7.88 18.19 -13.28
C ASP A 96 8.40 18.25 -11.83
N LYS A 97 7.69 19.00 -10.97
CA LYS A 97 7.99 19.05 -9.53
C LYS A 97 7.86 17.69 -8.86
N LEU A 98 6.86 16.90 -9.25
CA LEU A 98 6.65 15.56 -8.70
C LEU A 98 7.77 14.60 -9.10
N VAL A 99 8.17 14.60 -10.37
CA VAL A 99 9.32 13.82 -10.85
C VAL A 99 10.56 14.25 -10.07
N PHE A 100 10.85 15.55 -10.01
CA PHE A 100 12.01 16.07 -9.29
C PHE A 100 12.03 15.64 -7.82
N MET A 101 10.91 15.79 -7.11
CA MET A 101 10.79 15.41 -5.70
C MET A 101 11.02 13.91 -5.48
N ILE A 102 10.42 13.04 -6.30
CA ILE A 102 10.62 11.58 -6.23
C ILE A 102 12.09 11.24 -6.47
N MET A 103 12.70 11.81 -7.51
CA MET A 103 14.09 11.54 -7.87
C MET A 103 15.06 12.03 -6.81
N ARG A 104 14.81 13.20 -6.20
CA ARG A 104 15.60 13.73 -5.08
C ARG A 104 15.60 12.77 -3.89
N VAL A 105 14.47 12.12 -3.57
CA VAL A 105 14.39 11.11 -2.50
C VAL A 105 15.19 9.86 -2.85
N LEU A 106 15.04 9.34 -4.07
CA LEU A 106 15.75 8.12 -4.51
C LEU A 106 17.27 8.33 -4.60
N MET A 107 17.72 9.50 -5.05
CA MET A 107 19.15 9.84 -5.09
C MET A 107 19.74 10.05 -3.71
N LYS A 108 18.98 10.63 -2.77
CA LYS A 108 19.42 10.80 -1.37
C LYS A 108 19.52 9.47 -0.63
N ASN A 109 18.69 8.49 -0.97
CA ASN A 109 18.59 7.20 -0.29
C ASN A 109 18.76 6.04 -1.29
N PRO A 110 20.00 5.73 -1.71
CA PRO A 110 20.29 4.76 -2.78
C PRO A 110 19.88 3.32 -2.46
N GLU A 111 19.55 3.01 -1.21
CA GLU A 111 19.02 1.71 -0.78
C GLU A 111 17.52 1.54 -1.06
N LEU A 112 16.81 2.62 -1.39
CA LEU A 112 15.39 2.60 -1.70
C LEU A 112 15.16 2.24 -3.17
N HIS A 113 14.22 1.34 -3.39
CA HIS A 113 13.83 0.89 -4.71
C HIS A 113 12.46 1.47 -5.05
N TYR A 114 12.36 2.14 -6.20
CA TYR A 114 11.10 2.70 -6.65
C TYR A 114 10.09 1.58 -6.94
N TYR A 115 8.83 1.78 -6.54
CA TYR A 115 7.72 0.88 -6.86
C TYR A 115 6.59 1.66 -7.55
N GLN A 116 5.91 1.01 -8.49
CA GLN A 116 4.76 1.60 -9.19
C GLN A 116 3.61 1.85 -8.19
N GLY A 117 3.22 3.11 -8.06
CA GLY A 117 2.23 3.59 -7.08
C GLY A 117 2.82 4.53 -6.01
N TYR A 118 4.15 4.59 -5.85
CA TYR A 118 4.80 5.54 -4.95
C TYR A 118 4.48 7.01 -5.29
N HIS A 119 4.35 7.31 -6.59
CA HIS A 119 3.97 8.63 -7.09
C HIS A 119 2.58 9.08 -6.61
N ASP A 120 1.64 8.17 -6.33
CA ASP A 120 0.30 8.52 -5.84
C ASP A 120 0.34 9.07 -4.41
N ILE A 121 1.28 8.60 -3.59
CA ILE A 121 1.54 9.17 -2.26
C ILE A 121 2.22 10.54 -2.41
N CYS A 122 3.24 10.60 -3.27
CA CYS A 122 4.02 11.81 -3.48
C CYS A 122 3.18 12.97 -4.04
N VAL A 123 2.28 12.71 -4.99
CA VAL A 123 1.42 13.77 -5.56
C VAL A 123 0.48 14.36 -4.52
N THR A 124 -0.09 13.53 -3.65
CA THR A 124 -0.98 13.99 -2.57
C THR A 124 -0.22 14.91 -1.61
N ILE A 125 1.00 14.53 -1.24
CA ILE A 125 1.86 15.38 -0.38
C ILE A 125 2.30 16.66 -1.10
N LEU A 126 2.63 16.58 -2.39
CA LEU A 126 3.01 17.74 -3.20
C LEU A 126 1.88 18.76 -3.30
N LEU A 127 0.64 18.32 -3.52
CA LEU A 127 -0.53 19.20 -3.63
C LEU A 127 -0.79 19.96 -2.32
N VAL A 128 -0.58 19.31 -1.19
CA VAL A 128 -0.79 19.93 0.13
C VAL A 128 0.40 20.80 0.55
N LEU A 129 1.62 20.26 0.53
CA LEU A 129 2.81 20.89 1.14
C LEU A 129 3.71 21.65 0.16
N GLY A 130 3.49 21.48 -1.15
CA GLY A 130 4.44 21.93 -2.16
C GLY A 130 5.73 21.11 -2.17
N GLU A 131 6.67 21.50 -3.03
CA GLU A 131 7.83 20.68 -3.37
C GLU A 131 8.85 20.55 -2.24
N GLU A 132 9.25 21.66 -1.60
CA GLU A 132 10.34 21.62 -0.61
C GLU A 132 9.92 20.93 0.70
N VAL A 133 8.81 21.36 1.29
CA VAL A 133 8.30 20.72 2.52
C VAL A 133 7.77 19.32 2.22
N GLY A 134 7.17 19.12 1.04
CA GLY A 134 6.75 17.80 0.57
C GLY A 134 7.93 16.83 0.45
N PHE A 135 9.06 17.28 -0.11
CA PHE A 135 10.28 16.47 -0.18
C PHE A 135 10.72 16.00 1.21
N LEU A 136 10.82 16.91 2.19
CA LEU A 136 11.25 16.55 3.54
C LEU A 136 10.35 15.48 4.17
N LEU A 137 9.02 15.65 4.04
CA LEU A 137 8.08 14.68 4.56
C LEU A 137 8.15 13.34 3.82
N VAL A 138 8.19 13.36 2.49
CA VAL A 138 8.26 12.13 1.68
C VAL A 138 9.56 11.38 1.97
N ASP A 139 10.69 12.06 2.03
CA ASP A 139 11.99 11.49 2.40
C ASP A 139 11.92 10.75 3.75
N LYS A 140 11.36 11.42 4.76
CA LYS A 140 11.17 10.81 6.09
C LYS A 140 10.28 9.57 6.04
N LEU A 141 9.14 9.66 5.35
CA LEU A 141 8.18 8.56 5.22
C LEU A 141 8.76 7.36 4.45
N SER A 142 9.56 7.62 3.44
CA SER A 142 10.24 6.61 2.62
C SER A 142 11.26 5.81 3.42
N CYS A 143 11.87 6.44 4.42
CA CYS A 143 12.76 5.78 5.37
C CYS A 143 12.03 5.18 6.60
N SER A 144 10.72 5.44 6.77
CA SER A 144 9.91 4.89 7.87
C SER A 144 8.71 4.08 7.39
N ASN A 145 7.57 4.74 7.15
CA ASN A 145 6.26 4.12 6.91
C ASN A 145 6.23 3.33 5.60
N LEU A 146 6.91 3.83 4.57
CA LEU A 146 6.93 3.26 3.22
C LEU A 146 8.16 2.38 2.99
N ARG A 147 9.10 2.33 3.94
CA ARG A 147 10.39 1.65 3.79
C ARG A 147 10.28 0.20 3.35
N ARG A 148 9.23 -0.50 3.81
CA ARG A 148 8.96 -1.91 3.44
C ARG A 148 8.51 -2.05 1.99
N PHE A 149 7.84 -1.06 1.42
CA PHE A 149 7.37 -1.08 0.03
C PHE A 149 8.50 -0.77 -0.94
N MET A 150 9.55 -0.09 -0.47
CA MET A 150 10.72 0.32 -1.25
C MET A 150 11.89 -0.68 -1.17
N ASP A 151 11.61 -1.94 -0.84
CA ASP A 151 12.60 -3.00 -0.92
C ASP A 151 12.79 -3.49 -2.35
N LYS A 152 13.92 -4.17 -2.59
CA LYS A 152 14.19 -4.91 -3.84
C LYS A 152 13.07 -5.87 -4.24
N THR A 153 12.37 -6.42 -3.24
CA THR A 153 11.31 -7.42 -3.45
C THR A 153 10.09 -7.06 -2.61
N MET A 154 8.91 -7.42 -3.11
CA MET A 154 7.64 -7.21 -2.42
C MET A 154 7.35 -8.25 -1.33
N ALA A 155 8.32 -9.11 -0.97
CA ALA A 155 8.11 -10.18 0.01
C ALA A 155 7.68 -9.63 1.38
N ARG A 156 8.37 -8.59 1.88
CA ARG A 156 8.00 -7.95 3.15
C ARG A 156 6.68 -7.19 3.06
N THR A 157 6.31 -6.70 1.88
CA THR A 157 5.00 -6.08 1.65
C THR A 157 3.90 -7.13 1.70
N ALA A 158 4.08 -8.26 1.00
CA ALA A 158 3.15 -9.38 1.04
C ALA A 158 2.97 -9.91 2.47
N ASP A 159 4.06 -10.13 3.21
CA ASP A 159 4.01 -10.52 4.62
C ASP A 159 3.18 -9.53 5.47
N LEU A 160 3.25 -8.23 5.20
CA LEU A 160 2.41 -7.23 5.89
C LEU A 160 0.93 -7.43 5.57
N LEU A 161 0.58 -7.57 4.29
CA LEU A 161 -0.80 -7.70 3.84
C LEU A 161 -1.46 -9.00 4.31
N GLU A 162 -0.69 -10.07 4.52
CA GLU A 162 -1.20 -11.32 5.09
C GLU A 162 -1.85 -11.13 6.47
N HIS A 163 -1.53 -10.06 7.20
CA HIS A 163 -2.14 -9.74 8.49
C HIS A 163 -3.61 -9.32 8.40
N ILE A 164 -4.15 -9.09 7.20
CA ILE A 164 -5.60 -8.93 7.00
C ILE A 164 -6.34 -10.19 7.41
N TYR A 165 -5.84 -11.39 7.07
CA TYR A 165 -6.56 -12.64 7.35
C TYR A 165 -6.77 -12.92 8.85
N PRO A 166 -5.75 -12.77 9.72
CA PRO A 166 -5.95 -12.81 11.17
C PRO A 166 -7.01 -11.82 11.67
N LEU A 167 -7.00 -10.58 11.18
CA LEU A 167 -8.02 -9.58 11.55
C LEU A 167 -9.43 -10.04 11.14
N LEU A 168 -9.58 -10.54 9.91
CA LEU A 168 -10.86 -11.09 9.44
C LEU A 168 -11.27 -12.33 10.24
N ALA A 169 -10.32 -13.19 10.62
CA ALA A 169 -10.60 -14.40 11.38
C ALA A 169 -11.12 -14.10 12.78
N HIS A 170 -10.61 -13.05 13.44
CA HIS A 170 -11.08 -12.64 14.76
C HIS A 170 -12.47 -12.00 14.71
N GLU A 171 -12.74 -11.19 13.70
CA GLU A 171 -14.01 -10.44 13.58
C GLU A 171 -15.13 -11.23 12.91
N ASN A 172 -14.83 -11.93 11.82
CA ASN A 172 -15.77 -12.75 11.07
C ASN A 172 -15.08 -14.02 10.52
N PRO A 173 -15.03 -15.10 11.33
CA PRO A 173 -14.42 -16.37 10.94
C PRO A 173 -15.03 -17.00 9.67
N GLU A 174 -16.32 -16.75 9.40
CA GLU A 174 -17.01 -17.28 8.22
C GLU A 174 -16.49 -16.61 6.94
N LEU A 175 -16.42 -15.27 6.95
CA LEU A 175 -15.85 -14.48 5.86
C LEU A 175 -14.40 -14.87 5.59
N CYS A 176 -13.58 -15.00 6.64
CA CYS A 176 -12.19 -15.42 6.49
C CYS A 176 -12.08 -16.79 5.78
N LYS A 177 -12.86 -17.79 6.24
CA LYS A 177 -12.88 -19.13 5.62
C LYS A 177 -13.38 -19.08 4.18
N PHE A 178 -14.38 -18.25 3.89
CA PHE A 178 -14.89 -18.07 2.52
C PHE A 178 -13.78 -17.54 1.60
N LEU A 179 -13.06 -16.49 2.00
CA LEU A 179 -11.95 -15.92 1.23
C LEU A 179 -10.77 -16.89 1.06
N GLU A 180 -10.47 -17.69 2.09
CA GLU A 180 -9.45 -18.76 2.01
C GLU A 180 -9.88 -19.86 1.01
N ARG A 181 -11.15 -20.29 1.04
CA ARG A 181 -11.70 -21.29 0.08
C ARG A 181 -11.73 -20.76 -1.36
N ALA A 182 -12.07 -19.49 -1.55
CA ALA A 182 -12.02 -18.82 -2.85
C ALA A 182 -10.59 -18.57 -3.35
N GLN A 183 -9.57 -18.76 -2.51
CA GLN A 183 -8.15 -18.60 -2.84
C GLN A 183 -7.78 -17.20 -3.37
N VAL A 184 -8.50 -16.15 -2.95
CA VAL A 184 -8.27 -14.77 -3.44
C VAL A 184 -6.91 -14.19 -3.03
N GLY A 185 -6.35 -14.67 -1.91
CA GLY A 185 -5.09 -14.19 -1.37
C GLY A 185 -5.17 -12.71 -0.98
N ILE A 186 -4.03 -12.02 -1.05
CA ILE A 186 -3.88 -10.63 -0.57
C ILE A 186 -3.78 -9.58 -1.66
N MET A 187 -3.68 -10.00 -2.93
CA MET A 187 -3.30 -9.10 -4.02
C MET A 187 -4.34 -8.01 -4.29
N PHE A 188 -5.62 -8.27 -3.98
CA PHE A 188 -6.71 -7.31 -4.18
C PHE A 188 -6.51 -5.99 -3.42
N CYS A 189 -5.82 -6.01 -2.27
CA CYS A 189 -5.62 -4.83 -1.43
C CYS A 189 -4.20 -4.24 -1.53
N LEU A 190 -3.32 -4.83 -2.35
CA LEU A 190 -1.94 -4.37 -2.49
C LEU A 190 -1.91 -2.91 -2.95
N SER A 191 -2.67 -2.57 -4.00
CA SER A 191 -2.74 -1.20 -4.53
C SER A 191 -3.27 -0.22 -3.49
N TRP A 192 -4.20 -0.63 -2.64
CA TRP A 192 -4.77 0.22 -1.59
C TRP A 192 -3.70 0.63 -0.58
N VAL A 193 -2.95 -0.35 -0.09
CA VAL A 193 -1.98 -0.13 0.98
C VAL A 193 -0.74 0.61 0.49
N ILE A 194 -0.18 0.25 -0.67
CA ILE A 194 1.08 0.87 -1.15
C ILE A 194 0.89 2.28 -1.71
N THR A 195 -0.36 2.66 -2.03
CA THR A 195 -0.70 4.00 -2.53
C THR A 195 -1.47 4.84 -1.51
N TRP A 196 -1.64 4.33 -0.28
CA TRP A 196 -2.50 4.92 0.74
C TRP A 196 -3.88 5.30 0.20
N PHE A 197 -4.46 4.40 -0.59
CA PHE A 197 -5.74 4.53 -1.29
C PHE A 197 -5.80 5.66 -2.34
N GLY A 198 -4.72 6.43 -2.52
CA GLY A 198 -4.67 7.54 -3.47
C GLY A 198 -4.85 7.11 -4.92
N HIS A 199 -4.47 5.89 -5.28
CA HIS A 199 -4.65 5.40 -6.65
C HIS A 199 -6.11 5.09 -6.98
N VAL A 200 -6.85 4.56 -6.01
CA VAL A 200 -8.18 3.98 -6.21
C VAL A 200 -9.32 4.95 -5.90
N LEU A 201 -9.10 5.87 -4.96
CA LEU A 201 -10.11 6.88 -4.62
C LEU A 201 -10.01 8.06 -5.57
N SER A 202 -11.16 8.47 -6.12
CA SER A 202 -11.27 9.65 -6.97
C SER A 202 -11.44 10.95 -6.18
N ASP A 203 -12.07 10.87 -5.00
CA ASP A 203 -12.34 12.03 -4.15
C ASP A 203 -11.07 12.50 -3.41
N TYR A 204 -10.68 13.74 -3.67
CA TYR A 204 -9.49 14.34 -3.07
C TYR A 204 -9.65 14.49 -1.56
N ASP A 205 -10.82 14.95 -1.09
CA ASP A 205 -11.08 15.25 0.31
C ASP A 205 -10.97 13.98 1.19
N THR A 206 -11.51 12.87 0.70
CA THR A 206 -11.35 11.55 1.33
C THR A 206 -9.88 11.13 1.37
N VAL A 207 -9.12 11.30 0.28
CA VAL A 207 -7.70 10.92 0.27
C VAL A 207 -6.90 11.73 1.30
N VAL A 208 -7.02 13.06 1.32
CA VAL A 208 -6.27 13.86 2.30
C VAL A 208 -6.73 13.61 3.75
N ARG A 209 -7.99 13.23 3.94
CA ARG A 209 -8.52 12.76 5.23
C ARG A 209 -7.89 11.44 5.68
N LEU A 210 -7.63 10.51 4.77
CA LEU A 210 -6.89 9.28 5.06
C LEU A 210 -5.41 9.56 5.36
N PHE A 211 -4.80 10.54 4.70
CA PHE A 211 -3.43 10.96 5.02
C PHE A 211 -3.34 11.57 6.43
N ASP A 212 -4.33 12.36 6.85
CA ASP A 212 -4.42 12.85 8.24
C ASP A 212 -4.36 11.68 9.24
N LEU A 213 -5.08 10.58 8.96
CA LEU A 213 -5.09 9.36 9.77
C LEU A 213 -3.74 8.64 9.72
N PHE A 214 -3.21 8.34 8.53
CA PHE A 214 -2.02 7.49 8.36
C PHE A 214 -0.74 8.15 8.89
N LEU A 215 -0.60 9.48 8.74
CA LEU A 215 0.51 10.24 9.31
C LEU A 215 0.46 10.30 10.85
N SER A 216 -0.73 10.15 11.42
CA SER A 216 -0.96 10.30 12.86
C SER A 216 -1.11 8.99 13.62
N SER A 217 -1.10 7.85 12.92
CA SER A 217 -1.35 6.51 13.46
C SER A 217 -0.16 5.57 13.30
N HIS A 218 -0.31 4.33 13.76
CA HIS A 218 0.66 3.27 13.50
C HIS A 218 0.81 3.03 11.98
N SER A 219 2.01 2.69 11.51
CA SER A 219 2.31 2.48 10.07
C SER A 219 1.51 1.37 9.39
N TRP A 220 0.85 0.52 10.18
CA TRP A 220 0.00 -0.57 9.70
C TRP A 220 -1.46 -0.13 9.52
N MET A 221 -1.84 1.09 9.91
CA MET A 221 -3.22 1.59 9.82
C MET A 221 -3.86 1.39 8.42
N PRO A 222 -3.15 1.53 7.29
CA PRO A 222 -3.73 1.18 5.98
C PRO A 222 -4.22 -0.27 5.87
N VAL A 223 -3.55 -1.23 6.54
CA VAL A 223 -3.96 -2.65 6.60
C VAL A 223 -5.24 -2.82 7.41
N TYR A 224 -5.34 -2.14 8.56
CA TYR A 224 -6.56 -2.16 9.39
C TYR A 224 -7.74 -1.53 8.66
N LEU A 225 -7.51 -0.45 7.90
CA LEU A 225 -8.54 0.15 7.06
C LEU A 225 -8.99 -0.81 5.95
N SER A 226 -8.05 -1.49 5.28
CA SER A 226 -8.39 -2.53 4.30
C SER A 226 -9.24 -3.64 4.91
N ALA A 227 -8.90 -4.11 6.11
CA ALA A 227 -9.71 -5.12 6.82
C ALA A 227 -11.11 -4.58 7.17
N ALA A 228 -11.22 -3.35 7.67
CA ALA A 228 -12.50 -2.71 7.97
C ALA A 228 -13.41 -2.57 6.73
N ILE A 229 -12.83 -2.24 5.57
CA ILE A 229 -13.53 -2.18 4.28
C ILE A 229 -14.06 -3.56 3.88
N VAL A 230 -13.23 -4.60 3.96
CA VAL A 230 -13.64 -5.97 3.62
C VAL A 230 -14.74 -6.47 4.56
N LEU A 231 -14.63 -6.19 5.86
CA LEU A 231 -15.65 -6.54 6.85
C LEU A 231 -16.94 -5.75 6.70
N HIS A 232 -16.91 -4.57 6.09
CA HIS A 232 -18.12 -3.79 5.82
C HIS A 232 -18.95 -4.44 4.71
N ALA A 233 -18.29 -5.00 3.70
CA ALA A 233 -18.93 -5.67 2.56
C ALA A 233 -19.11 -7.19 2.77
N GLU A 234 -19.15 -7.66 4.02
CA GLU A 234 -19.15 -9.08 4.34
C GLU A 234 -20.35 -9.83 3.74
N LYS A 235 -21.53 -9.20 3.71
CA LYS A 235 -22.77 -9.83 3.24
C LYS A 235 -22.74 -10.00 1.73
N GLU A 236 -22.27 -8.97 1.03
CA GLU A 236 -22.11 -8.96 -0.42
C GLU A 236 -21.07 -9.99 -0.85
N ILE A 237 -19.93 -10.06 -0.15
CA ILE A 237 -18.86 -11.03 -0.45
C ILE A 237 -19.36 -12.47 -0.24
N LEU A 238 -20.06 -12.75 0.87
CA LEU A 238 -20.58 -14.08 1.16
C LEU A 238 -21.70 -14.52 0.20
N ALA A 239 -22.36 -13.57 -0.46
CA ALA A 239 -23.37 -13.84 -1.48
C ALA A 239 -22.78 -14.15 -2.87
N LEU A 240 -21.48 -13.95 -3.07
CA LEU A 240 -20.81 -14.26 -4.34
C LEU A 240 -20.62 -15.78 -4.50
N GLU A 241 -20.37 -16.19 -5.75
CA GLU A 241 -19.81 -17.51 -6.02
C GLU A 241 -18.43 -17.63 -5.35
N CYS A 242 -18.22 -18.71 -4.60
CA CYS A 242 -17.00 -18.97 -3.85
C CYS A 242 -15.85 -19.44 -4.77
N ASP A 243 -15.45 -18.58 -5.70
CA ASP A 243 -14.36 -18.78 -6.65
C ASP A 243 -13.45 -17.53 -6.72
N LEU A 244 -12.21 -17.73 -7.17
CA LEU A 244 -11.19 -16.68 -7.24
C LEU A 244 -11.67 -15.48 -8.07
N ALA A 245 -12.18 -15.72 -9.27
CA ALA A 245 -12.50 -14.66 -10.22
C ALA A 245 -13.61 -13.69 -9.74
N PRO A 246 -14.82 -14.16 -9.33
CA PRO A 246 -15.90 -13.28 -8.89
C PRO A 246 -15.50 -12.49 -7.63
N VAL A 247 -14.87 -13.15 -6.66
CA VAL A 247 -14.46 -12.51 -5.40
C VAL A 247 -13.36 -11.48 -5.64
N HIS A 248 -12.33 -11.80 -6.44
CA HIS A 248 -11.26 -10.86 -6.77
C HIS A 248 -11.79 -9.63 -7.52
N CYS A 249 -12.68 -9.84 -8.51
CA CYS A 249 -13.28 -8.75 -9.29
C CYS A 249 -14.10 -7.81 -8.42
N TYR A 250 -14.92 -8.37 -7.51
CA TYR A 250 -15.71 -7.58 -6.56
C TYR A 250 -14.80 -6.77 -5.62
N LEU A 251 -13.86 -7.45 -4.96
CA LEU A 251 -12.94 -6.79 -4.02
C LEU A 251 -12.15 -5.69 -4.71
N SER A 252 -11.60 -5.91 -5.91
CA SER A 252 -10.80 -4.90 -6.61
C SER A 252 -11.54 -3.59 -6.88
N ARG A 253 -12.87 -3.64 -7.03
CA ARG A 253 -13.73 -2.46 -7.28
C ARG A 253 -14.43 -1.94 -6.04
N LEU A 254 -14.29 -2.62 -4.89
CA LEU A 254 -15.04 -2.31 -3.68
C LEU A 254 -14.82 -0.87 -3.20
N VAL A 255 -13.57 -0.39 -3.31
CA VAL A 255 -13.15 0.95 -2.90
C VAL A 255 -13.52 2.05 -3.90
N GLU A 256 -13.98 1.69 -5.10
CA GLU A 256 -14.48 2.67 -6.09
C GLU A 256 -15.92 3.09 -5.79
N GLY A 257 -16.63 2.34 -4.93
CA GLY A 257 -17.99 2.66 -4.49
C GLY A 257 -18.05 3.77 -3.45
N ASP A 258 -19.28 4.18 -3.12
CA ASP A 258 -19.54 5.11 -2.03
C ASP A 258 -19.45 4.37 -0.69
N LEU A 259 -18.33 4.55 0.01
CA LEU A 259 -18.04 3.90 1.28
C LEU A 259 -18.10 4.91 2.43
N PRO A 260 -18.66 4.53 3.60
CA PRO A 260 -18.75 5.42 4.75
C PRO A 260 -17.39 5.54 5.46
N PHE A 261 -16.45 6.28 4.86
CA PHE A 261 -15.05 6.31 5.31
C PHE A 261 -14.88 6.72 6.78
N GLU A 262 -15.67 7.64 7.34
CA GLU A 262 -15.55 7.97 8.77
C GLU A 262 -15.91 6.78 9.68
N GLU A 263 -16.93 5.99 9.34
CA GLU A 263 -17.27 4.76 10.07
C GLU A 263 -16.19 3.70 9.92
N LEU A 264 -15.64 3.55 8.71
CA LEU A 264 -14.56 2.62 8.41
C LEU A 264 -13.26 2.99 9.14
N ILE A 265 -12.95 4.29 9.25
CA ILE A 265 -11.82 4.79 10.02
C ILE A 265 -12.01 4.47 11.52
N LEU A 266 -13.21 4.67 12.06
CA LEU A 266 -13.51 4.29 13.45
C LEU A 266 -13.34 2.79 13.66
N ARG A 267 -13.88 1.96 12.76
CA ARG A 267 -13.72 0.50 12.82
C ARG A 267 -12.25 0.09 12.74
N ALA A 268 -11.48 0.65 11.80
CA ALA A 268 -10.05 0.36 11.66
C ALA A 268 -9.24 0.70 12.92
N ARG A 269 -9.58 1.81 13.59
CA ARG A 269 -8.96 2.18 14.87
C ARG A 269 -9.30 1.20 15.98
N LEU A 270 -10.56 0.79 16.09
CA LEU A 270 -10.99 -0.23 17.06
C LEU A 270 -10.24 -1.55 16.83
N LEU A 271 -10.09 -1.97 15.58
CA LEU A 271 -9.30 -3.16 15.24
C LEU A 271 -7.83 -3.01 15.67
N LEU A 272 -7.22 -1.84 15.47
CA LEU A 272 -5.85 -1.58 15.90
C LEU A 272 -5.70 -1.63 17.44
N GLU A 273 -6.67 -1.10 18.17
CA GLU A 273 -6.69 -1.11 19.63
C GLU A 273 -6.89 -2.53 20.20
N GLN A 274 -7.77 -3.32 19.59
CA GLN A 274 -8.07 -4.68 20.02
C GLN A 274 -6.98 -5.68 19.62
N TYR A 275 -6.43 -5.53 18.42
CA TYR A 275 -5.45 -6.45 17.83
C TYR A 275 -4.19 -5.71 17.42
N PRO A 276 -3.37 -5.24 18.37
CA PRO A 276 -2.17 -4.47 18.03
C PRO A 276 -1.17 -5.30 17.18
N PRO A 277 -0.32 -4.65 16.37
CA PRO A 277 0.62 -5.34 15.48
C PRO A 277 1.50 -6.39 16.17
N THR A 278 1.94 -6.10 17.40
CA THR A 278 2.75 -7.03 18.21
C THR A 278 2.02 -8.34 18.48
N HIS A 279 0.71 -8.28 18.75
CA HIS A 279 -0.13 -9.45 18.95
C HIS A 279 -0.27 -10.27 17.66
N LEU A 280 -0.62 -9.61 16.54
CA LEU A 280 -0.79 -10.28 15.25
C LEU A 280 0.52 -10.93 14.75
N GLN A 281 1.66 -10.27 14.96
CA GLN A 281 2.98 -10.82 14.61
C GLN A 281 3.30 -12.08 15.41
N ALA A 282 3.01 -12.08 16.71
CA ALA A 282 3.20 -13.25 17.57
C ALA A 282 2.32 -14.43 17.12
N GLU A 283 1.07 -14.16 16.78
CA GLU A 283 0.13 -15.15 16.26
C GLU A 283 0.61 -15.76 14.93
N GLN A 284 1.04 -14.93 13.98
CA GLN A 284 1.56 -15.40 12.69
C GLN A 284 2.83 -16.24 12.87
N ALA A 285 3.72 -15.84 13.79
CA ALA A 285 4.94 -16.60 14.10
C ALA A 285 4.61 -17.98 14.70
N LEU A 286 3.62 -18.06 15.59
CA LEU A 286 3.13 -19.32 16.15
C LEU A 286 2.50 -20.22 15.07
N ARG A 287 1.65 -19.67 14.21
CA ARG A 287 1.02 -20.41 13.10
C ARG A 287 2.07 -20.96 12.14
N LYS A 288 3.07 -20.15 11.75
CA LYS A 288 4.21 -20.58 10.92
C LYS A 288 5.02 -21.70 11.60
N LYS A 289 5.25 -21.61 12.93
CA LYS A 289 5.94 -22.65 13.70
C LYS A 289 5.15 -23.97 13.74
N GLN A 290 3.84 -23.90 13.96
CA GLN A 290 2.96 -25.08 13.95
C GLN A 290 2.92 -25.75 12.58
N LEU A 291 2.75 -24.98 11.50
CA LEU A 291 2.80 -25.48 10.12
C LEU A 291 4.13 -26.20 9.82
N ASN A 292 5.25 -25.64 10.26
CA ASN A 292 6.57 -26.26 10.07
C ASN A 292 6.74 -27.55 10.90
N LEU A 293 6.05 -27.69 12.02
CA LEU A 293 6.03 -28.94 12.81
C LEU A 293 5.14 -30.00 12.16
N SER A 294 3.98 -29.59 11.65
CA SER A 294 3.04 -30.50 10.98
C SER A 294 3.53 -30.95 9.61
N HIS A 295 4.24 -30.09 8.88
CA HIS A 295 4.76 -30.34 7.54
C HIS A 295 6.23 -29.86 7.50
N PRO A 296 7.17 -30.66 8.01
CA PRO A 296 8.57 -30.28 8.03
C PRO A 296 9.06 -29.99 6.60
N PRO A 297 9.83 -28.91 6.39
CA PRO A 297 10.36 -28.61 5.06
C PRO A 297 11.14 -29.83 4.55
N PRO A 298 11.01 -30.17 3.25
CA PRO A 298 11.68 -31.34 2.70
C PRO A 298 13.17 -31.24 3.02
N ARG A 299 13.75 -32.32 3.58
CA ARG A 299 15.19 -32.42 3.84
C ARG A 299 15.91 -32.07 2.54
N ARG A 300 16.87 -31.13 2.59
CA ARG A 300 17.68 -30.75 1.42
C ARG A 300 18.23 -32.05 0.80
N PRO A 301 17.88 -32.40 -0.45
CA PRO A 301 18.45 -33.58 -1.07
C PRO A 301 19.96 -33.34 -1.27
N PRO A 302 20.80 -34.39 -1.22
CA PRO A 302 22.21 -34.28 -1.60
C PRO A 302 22.31 -33.69 -3.01
N GLN A 303 23.27 -32.80 -3.21
CA GLN A 303 23.48 -32.11 -4.49
C GLN A 303 23.81 -33.14 -5.59
N HIS A 304 22.80 -33.53 -6.36
CA HIS A 304 22.98 -34.21 -7.64
C HIS A 304 22.55 -33.26 -8.77
N GLY A 305 23.40 -33.21 -9.80
CA GLY A 305 23.43 -32.18 -10.84
C GLY A 305 22.11 -31.97 -11.60
N HIS A 306 21.98 -30.75 -12.10
CA HIS A 306 20.80 -30.13 -12.71
C HIS A 306 20.12 -30.90 -13.87
N MET A 307 20.73 -31.94 -14.42
CA MET A 307 20.22 -32.70 -15.57
C MET A 307 19.10 -33.69 -15.24
N TRP A 308 19.03 -34.23 -14.02
CA TRP A 308 18.07 -35.32 -13.72
C TRP A 308 16.62 -34.81 -13.53
N ARG A 309 16.46 -33.55 -13.14
CA ARG A 309 15.13 -32.91 -12.98
C ARG A 309 14.44 -32.57 -14.30
N PHE A 310 15.21 -32.37 -15.37
CA PHE A 310 14.69 -31.99 -16.69
C PHE A 310 14.03 -33.18 -17.40
N ALA A 311 14.62 -34.38 -17.30
CA ALA A 311 14.13 -35.59 -17.97
C ALA A 311 12.72 -36.04 -17.52
N ARG A 312 12.36 -35.80 -16.24
CA ARG A 312 11.05 -36.21 -15.70
C ARG A 312 9.90 -35.28 -16.06
N TYR A 313 10.20 -34.02 -16.39
CA TYR A 313 9.18 -33.00 -16.70
C TYR A 313 8.79 -33.04 -18.19
N VAL A 314 9.74 -33.35 -19.07
CA VAL A 314 9.49 -33.49 -20.51
C VAL A 314 8.65 -34.74 -20.81
N GLY A 315 8.87 -35.85 -20.10
CA GLY A 315 8.09 -37.08 -20.29
C GLY A 315 6.61 -36.98 -19.90
N ALA A 316 6.22 -36.02 -19.05
CA ALA A 316 4.84 -35.84 -18.62
C ALA A 316 4.04 -34.87 -19.50
N LEU A 317 4.72 -34.02 -20.28
CA LEU A 317 4.09 -32.94 -21.06
C LEU A 317 3.64 -33.37 -22.47
N VAL A 318 4.04 -34.56 -22.94
CA VAL A 318 3.64 -35.09 -24.27
C VAL A 318 2.33 -35.89 -24.21
N ALA A 319 1.85 -36.30 -23.03
CA ALA A 319 0.76 -37.25 -22.88
C ALA A 319 -0.66 -36.63 -22.74
N GLY A 320 -0.81 -35.30 -22.74
CA GLY A 320 -2.05 -34.69 -22.25
C GLY A 320 -2.45 -33.37 -22.90
N THR A 321 -2.56 -33.30 -24.23
CA THR A 321 -3.22 -32.16 -24.89
C THR A 321 -4.26 -32.63 -25.91
N ALA A 322 -5.52 -32.64 -25.49
CA ALA A 322 -6.66 -32.64 -26.40
C ALA A 322 -7.66 -31.54 -25.98
N ALA A 323 -7.70 -30.50 -26.81
CA ALA A 323 -8.83 -29.61 -27.10
C ALA A 323 -9.38 -28.62 -26.05
N ARG A 324 -9.21 -27.33 -26.42
CA ARG A 324 -10.14 -26.17 -26.30
C ARG A 324 -10.47 -25.60 -24.91
N LYS A 325 -9.74 -24.52 -24.55
CA LYS A 325 -10.20 -23.16 -24.18
C LYS A 325 -8.96 -22.30 -23.84
N GLY A 326 -8.32 -21.79 -24.89
CA GLY A 326 -6.93 -21.28 -24.87
C GLY A 326 -6.70 -19.84 -24.42
N ALA A 327 -7.62 -19.16 -23.74
CA ALA A 327 -7.38 -17.79 -23.26
C ALA A 327 -7.48 -17.64 -21.74
N LEU A 328 -8.44 -18.32 -21.10
CA LEU A 328 -8.61 -18.24 -19.63
C LEU A 328 -7.62 -19.17 -18.88
N ALA A 329 -7.31 -20.33 -19.46
CA ALA A 329 -6.36 -21.28 -18.88
C ALA A 329 -4.92 -20.71 -18.85
N LEU A 330 -4.57 -19.88 -19.83
CA LEU A 330 -3.23 -19.26 -19.93
C LEU A 330 -3.00 -18.17 -18.88
N ALA A 331 -4.02 -17.39 -18.51
CA ALA A 331 -3.91 -16.39 -17.45
C ALA A 331 -3.79 -17.02 -16.05
N VAL A 332 -4.55 -18.09 -15.79
CA VAL A 332 -4.50 -18.85 -14.54
C VAL A 332 -3.20 -19.67 -14.43
N LEU A 333 -2.71 -20.24 -15.54
CA LEU A 333 -1.40 -20.90 -15.59
C LEU A 333 -0.26 -19.89 -15.39
N PHE A 334 -0.34 -18.70 -15.99
CA PHE A 334 0.64 -17.64 -15.73
C PHE A 334 0.63 -17.23 -14.26
N PHE A 335 -0.54 -17.06 -13.65
CA PHE A 335 -0.64 -16.69 -12.22
C PHE A 335 -0.18 -17.80 -11.27
N ALA A 336 -0.53 -19.06 -11.54
CA ALA A 336 -0.11 -20.20 -10.70
C ALA A 336 1.38 -20.50 -10.84
N VAL A 337 1.94 -20.38 -12.05
CA VAL A 337 3.39 -20.51 -12.29
C VAL A 337 4.12 -19.29 -11.71
N TRP A 338 3.59 -18.07 -11.85
CA TRP A 338 4.15 -16.86 -11.25
C TRP A 338 4.16 -16.94 -9.72
N PHE A 339 3.08 -17.41 -9.10
CA PHE A 339 2.97 -17.61 -7.65
C PHE A 339 3.88 -18.74 -7.13
N GLN A 340 3.99 -19.87 -7.86
CA GLN A 340 4.94 -20.94 -7.50
C GLN A 340 6.41 -20.54 -7.72
N THR A 341 6.70 -19.69 -8.71
CA THR A 341 8.04 -19.18 -8.99
C THR A 341 8.42 -18.09 -7.97
N TYR A 342 7.48 -17.23 -7.59
CA TYR A 342 7.59 -16.25 -6.48
C TYR A 342 7.96 -16.93 -5.16
N ARG A 343 7.33 -18.08 -4.85
CA ARG A 343 7.63 -18.86 -3.63
C ARG A 343 9.00 -19.55 -3.66
N LYS A 344 9.61 -19.75 -4.83
CA LYS A 344 10.89 -20.48 -4.99
C LYS A 344 12.09 -19.58 -5.31
N ASN A 345 11.90 -18.40 -5.91
CA ASN A 345 12.96 -17.45 -6.24
C ASN A 345 12.44 -16.00 -6.19
N PRO A 346 12.59 -15.28 -5.06
CA PRO A 346 12.12 -13.90 -4.92
C PRO A 346 12.94 -12.86 -5.71
N SER A 347 13.96 -13.26 -6.47
CA SER A 347 14.83 -12.37 -7.26
C SER A 347 14.51 -12.29 -8.76
N LEU A 348 13.51 -13.03 -9.26
CA LEU A 348 13.33 -13.27 -10.71
C LEU A 348 12.06 -12.67 -11.34
N ALA A 349 11.46 -11.64 -10.74
CA ALA A 349 10.22 -11.05 -11.25
C ALA A 349 10.36 -9.55 -11.57
N TRP A 350 11.19 -9.19 -12.57
CA TRP A 350 11.08 -7.90 -13.25
C TRP A 350 11.34 -8.04 -14.76
N PHE A 351 10.25 -8.25 -15.50
CA PHE A 351 9.92 -7.66 -16.79
C PHE A 351 8.41 -7.43 -16.82
#